data_AF-A0A969TA65-F1
#
_entry.id   AF-A0A969TA65-F1
#
_cell.length_a   1.000
_cell.length_b   1.000
_cell.length_c   1.000
_cell.angle_alpha   90.00
_cell.angle_beta   90.00
_cell.angle_gamma   90.00
#
_symmetry.space_group_name_H-M   'P 1'
#
loop_
_entity.id
_entity.type
_entity.pdbx_description
1 polymer ?
#
loop_
_entity_poly.entity_id
_entity_poly.type
_entity_poly.pdbx_seq_one_letter_code
_entity_poly.pdbx_strand_id
1 'polypeptide(L)'
;MLKKYTTMKNNIKRLAFLIILLGSFIPTNSFGQQDVQLTQYASALQLTNPAYVGTSGRLNITGVARNQWVGFDGAPTSQVY
;
A
#
# COMPACT_ATOMS: atom_id res chain seq x y z
N MET A 1 -53.80 13.68 -15.02
CA MET A 1 -53.13 13.70 -13.70
C MET A 1 -52.16 12.52 -13.50
N LEU A 2 -52.56 11.27 -13.80
CA LEU A 2 -51.71 10.07 -13.63
C LEU A 2 -50.39 10.09 -14.42
N LYS A 3 -50.39 10.60 -15.66
CA LYS A 3 -49.17 10.72 -16.49
C LYS A 3 -48.10 11.61 -15.88
N LYS A 4 -48.49 12.69 -15.17
CA LYS A 4 -47.56 13.58 -14.46
C LYS A 4 -46.94 12.88 -13.24
N TYR A 5 -47.74 12.10 -12.53
CA TYR A 5 -47.28 11.29 -11.39
C TYR A 5 -46.27 10.21 -11.82
N THR A 6 -46.52 9.50 -12.92
CA THR A 6 -45.57 8.49 -13.43
C THR A 6 -44.28 9.11 -13.94
N THR A 7 -44.34 10.28 -14.61
CA THR A 7 -43.14 11.03 -15.00
C THR A 7 -42.31 11.47 -13.79
N MET A 8 -42.93 12.01 -12.74
CA MET A 8 -42.21 12.39 -11.52
C MET A 8 -41.57 11.17 -10.83
N LYS A 9 -42.28 10.04 -10.72
CA LYS A 9 -41.75 8.81 -10.15
C LYS A 9 -40.52 8.28 -10.91
N ASN A 10 -40.50 8.39 -12.23
CA ASN A 10 -39.35 7.99 -13.05
C ASN A 10 -38.15 8.95 -12.89
N ASN A 11 -38.39 10.25 -12.74
CA ASN A 11 -37.33 11.22 -12.48
C ASN A 11 -36.68 11.00 -11.10
N ILE A 12 -37.45 10.65 -10.08
CA ILE A 12 -36.92 10.28 -8.75
C ILE A 12 -36.04 9.03 -8.85
N LYS A 13 -36.45 8.00 -9.61
CA LYS A 13 -35.63 6.81 -9.83
C LYS A 13 -34.32 7.13 -10.56
N ARG A 14 -34.37 8.00 -11.57
CA ARG A 14 -33.17 8.47 -12.30
C ARG A 14 -32.24 9.25 -11.37
N LEU A 15 -32.78 10.12 -10.53
CA LEU A 15 -32.00 10.88 -9.55
C LEU A 15 -31.34 9.96 -8.53
N ALA A 16 -32.08 8.99 -7.98
CA ALA A 16 -31.54 8.00 -7.05
C ALA A 16 -30.41 7.17 -7.70
N PHE A 17 -30.59 6.77 -8.96
CA PHE A 17 -29.56 6.06 -9.72
C PHE A 17 -28.29 6.91 -9.90
N LEU A 18 -28.44 8.20 -10.25
CA LEU A 18 -27.31 9.11 -10.41
C LEU A 18 -26.55 9.34 -9.09
N ILE A 19 -27.26 9.45 -7.97
CA ILE A 19 -26.64 9.60 -6.64
C ILE A 19 -25.81 8.37 -6.29
N ILE A 20 -26.35 7.17 -6.52
CA ILE A 20 -25.63 5.90 -6.27
C ILE A 20 -24.40 5.79 -7.18
N LEU A 21 -24.55 6.13 -8.47
CA LEU A 21 -23.45 6.11 -9.43
C LEU A 21 -22.32 7.05 -8.99
N LEU A 22 -22.65 8.29 -8.62
CA LEU A 22 -21.66 9.27 -8.16
C LEU A 22 -20.99 8.84 -6.85
N GLY A 23 -21.73 8.21 -5.93
CA GLY A 23 -21.18 7.69 -4.67
C GLY A 23 -20.16 6.56 -4.84
N SER A 24 -20.26 5.78 -5.93
CA SER A 24 -19.35 4.66 -6.20
C SER A 24 -17.92 5.08 -6.56
N PHE A 25 -17.70 6.34 -6.91
CA PHE A 25 -16.38 6.88 -7.27
C PHE A 25 -15.65 7.54 -6.10
N ILE A 26 -16.17 7.44 -4.87
CA ILE A 26 -15.49 7.98 -3.69
C ILE A 26 -14.31 7.06 -3.35
N PRO A 27 -13.05 7.51 -3.47
CA PRO A 27 -11.91 6.67 -3.14
C PRO A 27 -11.89 6.40 -1.63
N THR A 28 -11.82 5.13 -1.26
CA THR A 28 -11.56 4.71 0.12
C THR A 28 -10.05 4.68 0.36
N ASN A 29 -9.63 5.05 1.57
CA ASN A 29 -8.22 4.92 1.96
C ASN A 29 -7.85 3.43 2.01
N SER A 30 -6.99 2.98 1.08
CA SER A 30 -6.41 1.65 1.10
C SER A 30 -4.99 1.71 1.67
N PHE A 31 -4.66 0.77 2.55
CA PHE A 31 -3.30 0.60 3.05
C PHE A 31 -2.66 -0.57 2.31
N GLY A 32 -1.67 -0.27 1.47
CA GLY A 32 -0.85 -1.27 0.79
C GLY A 32 0.41 -1.58 1.59
N GLN A 33 0.85 -2.85 1.59
CA GLN A 33 2.14 -3.23 2.15
C GLN A 33 3.26 -2.71 1.25
N GLN A 34 4.24 -2.01 1.84
CA GLN A 34 5.46 -1.63 1.14
C GLN A 34 6.44 -2.81 1.21
N ASP A 35 6.81 -3.37 0.07
CA ASP A 35 7.84 -4.41 0.05
C ASP A 35 9.20 -3.83 0.48
N VAL A 36 9.94 -4.65 1.21
CA VAL A 36 11.31 -4.33 1.63
C VAL A 36 12.21 -4.27 0.39
N GLN A 37 12.77 -3.09 0.12
CA GLN A 37 13.76 -2.89 -0.93
C GLN A 37 15.17 -3.18 -0.40
N LEU A 38 15.72 -4.35 -0.74
CA LEU A 38 17.10 -4.74 -0.45
C LEU A 38 17.95 -4.59 -1.71
N THR A 39 18.71 -3.50 -1.83
CA THR A 39 19.76 -3.37 -2.85
C THR A 39 21.00 -4.20 -2.53
N GLN A 40 21.22 -4.51 -1.25
CA GLN A 40 22.34 -5.34 -0.78
C GLN A 40 21.89 -6.78 -0.45
N TYR A 41 21.15 -7.41 -1.36
CA TYR A 41 20.64 -8.78 -1.18
C TYR A 41 21.75 -9.78 -0.81
N ALA A 42 22.90 -9.73 -1.50
CA ALA A 42 24.03 -10.64 -1.25
C ALA A 42 24.64 -10.46 0.15
N SER A 43 24.66 -9.23 0.66
CA SER A 43 25.19 -8.93 1.99
C SER A 43 24.21 -9.32 3.12
N ALA A 44 22.91 -9.49 2.81
CA ALA A 44 21.86 -9.78 3.77
C ALA A 44 21.13 -11.10 3.48
N LEU A 45 21.81 -12.08 2.89
CA LEU A 45 21.25 -13.41 2.59
C LEU A 45 20.58 -14.06 3.79
N GLN A 46 21.08 -13.79 5.00
CA GLN A 46 20.48 -14.22 6.28
C GLN A 46 19.01 -13.81 6.46
N LEU A 47 18.58 -12.67 5.88
CA LEU A 47 17.19 -12.19 5.98
C LEU A 47 16.21 -12.98 5.11
N THR A 48 16.71 -13.60 4.04
CA THR A 48 15.90 -14.37 3.09
C THR A 48 16.11 -15.87 3.17
N ASN A 49 17.29 -16.32 3.62
CA ASN A 49 17.64 -17.73 3.75
C ASN A 49 18.23 -18.00 5.14
N PRO A 50 17.43 -18.53 6.08
CA PRO A 50 17.89 -18.88 7.42
C PRO A 50 19.03 -19.91 7.43
N ALA A 51 19.10 -20.80 6.44
CA ALA A 51 20.16 -21.80 6.34
C ALA A 51 21.53 -21.21 5.98
N TYR A 52 21.58 -19.94 5.55
CA TYR A 52 22.84 -19.22 5.33
C TYR A 52 23.51 -18.81 6.65
N VAL A 53 22.73 -18.63 7.71
CA VAL A 53 23.24 -18.25 9.03
C VAL A 53 24.16 -19.35 9.57
N GLY A 54 25.41 -19.01 9.85
CA GLY A 54 26.41 -19.96 10.39
C GLY A 54 27.21 -20.75 9.36
N THR A 55 26.92 -20.63 8.05
CA THR A 55 27.67 -21.34 6.98
C THR A 55 29.16 -21.03 6.95
N SER A 56 29.55 -19.84 7.37
CA SER A 56 30.95 -19.41 7.45
C SER A 56 31.75 -20.05 8.61
N GLY A 57 31.09 -20.74 9.55
CA GLY A 57 31.72 -21.35 10.73
C GLY A 57 32.31 -20.35 11.73
N ARG A 58 32.05 -19.05 11.56
CA ARG A 58 32.53 -17.95 12.41
C ARG A 58 31.37 -17.09 12.87
N LEU A 59 31.56 -16.39 13.99
CA LEU A 59 30.63 -15.35 14.43
C LEU A 59 30.66 -14.21 13.41
N ASN A 60 29.55 -13.97 12.72
CA ASN A 60 29.36 -12.83 11.82
C ASN A 60 28.17 -12.01 12.28
N ILE A 61 28.35 -10.70 12.39
CA ILE A 61 27.32 -9.72 12.71
C ILE A 61 27.23 -8.77 11.51
N THR A 62 26.03 -8.61 10.95
CA THR A 62 25.81 -7.84 9.72
C THR A 62 24.67 -6.86 9.95
N GLY A 63 24.97 -5.55 9.88
CA GLY A 63 23.95 -4.49 9.94
C GLY A 63 23.79 -3.79 8.59
N VAL A 64 22.55 -3.54 8.16
CA VAL A 64 22.24 -2.85 6.90
C VAL A 64 21.33 -1.65 7.16
N ALA A 65 21.89 -0.46 7.01
CA ALA A 65 21.14 0.79 7.08
C ALA A 65 20.79 1.29 5.67
N ARG A 66 19.58 1.83 5.50
CA ARG A 66 19.14 2.43 4.24
C ARG A 66 18.43 3.75 4.51
N ASN A 67 18.99 4.81 3.93
CA ASN A 67 18.37 6.14 3.96
C ASN A 67 17.82 6.44 2.57
N GLN A 68 16.50 6.56 2.45
CA GLN A 68 15.84 7.03 1.24
C GLN A 68 15.31 8.45 1.43
N TRP A 69 15.08 9.16 0.31
CA TRP A 69 14.44 10.48 0.31
C TRP A 69 15.15 11.47 1.26
N VAL A 70 16.48 11.37 1.34
CA VAL A 70 17.30 12.22 2.22
C VAL A 70 17.08 13.69 1.84
N GLY A 71 16.70 14.51 2.82
CA GLY A 71 16.40 15.93 2.62
C GLY A 71 14.92 16.27 2.41
N PHE A 72 14.03 15.28 2.36
CA PHE A 72 12.57 15.50 2.40
C PHE A 72 12.04 15.37 3.83
N ASP A 73 11.18 16.31 4.22
CA ASP A 73 10.53 16.26 5.53
C ASP A 73 9.54 15.07 5.57
N GLY A 74 9.65 14.22 6.59
CA GLY A 74 8.86 12.98 6.71
C GLY A 74 9.40 11.76 5.95
N ALA A 75 10.65 11.77 5.49
CA ALA A 75 11.27 10.63 4.81
C ALA A 75 11.30 9.35 5.68
N PRO A 76 11.08 8.14 5.10
CA PRO A 76 11.12 6.88 5.85
C PRO A 76 12.54 6.56 6.35
N THR A 77 12.69 6.37 7.66
CA THR A 77 13.94 5.92 8.31
C THR A 77 13.84 4.46 8.72
N SER A 78 14.07 3.53 7.79
CA SER A 78 14.02 2.08 8.07
C SER A 78 15.43 1.51 8.17
N GLN A 79 15.75 0.86 9.29
CA GLN A 79 17.07 0.21 9.54
C GLN A 79 16.85 -1.26 9.88
N VAL A 80 17.69 -2.13 9.33
CA VAL A 80 17.67 -3.58 9.60
C VAL A 80 18.99 -3.96 10.27
N TYR A 81 18.90 -4.55 11.47
CA TYR A 81 20.04 -4.96 12.30
C TYR A 81 20.20 -6.48 12.32
#